data_AF-A0A923Y8Z8-F1
#
_entry.id   AF-A0A923Y8Z8-F1
#
_cell.length_a   1.000
_cell.length_b   1.000
_cell.length_c   1.000
_cell.angle_alpha   90.00
_cell.angle_beta   90.00
_cell.angle_gamma   90.00
#
_symmetry.space_group_name_H-M   'P 1'
#
loop_
_entity.id
_entity.type
_entity.pdbx_description
1 polymer ?
#
loop_
_entity_poly.entity_id
_entity_poly.type
_entity_poly.pdbx_seq_one_letter_code
_entity_poly.pdbx_strand_id
1 'polypeptide(L)'
;MDKTYFVNPNDTANTKLHQLIRTWVKDKFALEEPLELLVSEIRCVDAGCPDVDTYITVIKDDQSRKFRIAKPLVYVRKWDIDGMREVTAS
;
A
#
# COMPACT_ATOMS: atom_id res chain seq x y z
N MET A 1 -1.04 26.06 1.56
CA MET A 1 -0.36 25.74 0.27
C MET A 1 -0.37 24.25 0.12
N ASP A 2 -1.36 23.75 -0.63
CA ASP A 2 -1.49 22.33 -0.96
C ASP A 2 -0.30 21.91 -1.83
N LYS A 3 0.65 21.16 -1.25
CA LYS A 3 1.71 20.52 -2.00
C LYS A 3 1.23 19.13 -2.38
N THR A 4 0.33 19.05 -3.35
CA THR A 4 0.04 17.78 -4.02
C THR A 4 1.32 17.35 -4.73
N TYR A 5 1.99 16.33 -4.18
CA TYR A 5 3.13 15.71 -4.87
C TYR A 5 2.59 15.11 -6.16
N PHE A 6 3.19 15.48 -7.29
CA PHE A 6 2.82 14.91 -8.57
C PHE A 6 3.21 13.42 -8.59
N VAL A 7 2.23 12.54 -8.44
CA VAL A 7 2.40 11.10 -8.68
C VAL A 7 2.07 10.87 -10.15
N ASN A 8 3.08 10.49 -10.94
CA ASN A 8 2.84 10.05 -12.31
C ASN A 8 2.44 8.56 -12.29
N PRO A 9 1.17 8.22 -12.53
CA PRO A 9 0.72 6.82 -12.55
C PRO A 9 1.34 6.01 -13.71
N ASN A 10 1.89 6.69 -14.71
CA ASN A 10 2.55 6.07 -15.86
C ASN A 10 4.08 6.01 -15.71
N ASP A 11 4.65 6.41 -14.56
CA ASP A 11 6.07 6.21 -14.31
C ASP A 11 6.36 4.70 -14.20
N THR A 12 7.22 4.20 -15.08
CA THR A 12 7.62 2.79 -15.11
C THR A 12 8.20 2.27 -13.80
N ALA A 13 8.84 3.13 -13.00
CA ALA A 13 9.32 2.75 -11.67
C ALA A 13 8.15 2.49 -10.71
N ASN A 14 7.12 3.34 -10.73
CA ASN A 14 5.89 3.17 -9.95
C ASN A 14 5.15 1.91 -10.38
N THR A 15 4.97 1.68 -11.69
CA THR A 15 4.30 0.47 -12.20
C THR A 15 4.99 -0.82 -11.73
N LYS A 16 6.33 -0.87 -11.77
CA LYS A 16 7.10 -2.02 -11.27
C LYS A 16 6.93 -2.22 -9.77
N LEU A 17 6.93 -1.14 -8.97
CA LEU A 17 6.72 -1.21 -7.52
C LEU A 17 5.33 -1.74 -7.16
N HIS A 18 4.27 -1.26 -7.83
CA HIS A 18 2.91 -1.75 -7.64
C HIS A 18 2.79 -3.25 -7.98
N GLN A 19 3.41 -3.70 -9.07
CA GLN A 19 3.44 -5.12 -9.44
C GLN A 19 4.19 -5.97 -8.42
N LEU A 20 5.34 -5.51 -7.93
CA LEU A 20 6.11 -6.22 -6.90
C LEU A 20 5.31 -6.37 -5.60
N ILE A 21 4.67 -5.30 -5.15
CA ILE A 21 3.82 -5.33 -3.94
C ILE A 21 2.65 -6.30 -4.13
N ARG A 22 2.00 -6.28 -5.30
CA ARG A 22 0.93 -7.24 -5.60
C ARG A 22 1.41 -8.68 -5.47
N THR A 23 2.57 -9.02 -6.03
CA THR A 23 3.17 -10.35 -5.90
C THR A 23 3.44 -10.71 -4.44
N TRP A 24 4.08 -9.82 -3.68
CA TRP A 24 4.40 -10.09 -2.27
C TRP A 24 3.16 -10.28 -1.40
N VAL A 25 2.10 -9.50 -1.64
CA VAL A 25 0.83 -9.63 -0.90
C VAL A 25 0.12 -10.93 -1.25
N LYS A 26 0.13 -11.33 -2.54
CA LYS A 26 -0.40 -12.63 -2.97
C LYS A 26 0.34 -13.79 -2.30
N ASP A 27 1.67 -13.73 -2.30
CA ASP A 27 2.52 -14.75 -1.66
C ASP A 27 2.21 -14.86 -0.15
N LYS A 28 2.14 -13.72 0.55
CA LYS A 28 1.91 -13.69 2.01
C LYS A 28 0.58 -14.32 2.42
N PHE A 29 -0.48 -14.08 1.65
CA PHE A 29 -1.83 -14.53 2.00
C PHE A 29 -2.28 -15.76 1.22
N ALA A 30 -1.40 -16.35 0.40
CA ALA A 30 -1.72 -17.46 -0.50
C ALA A 30 -3.01 -17.20 -1.31
N LEU A 31 -3.12 -15.99 -1.89
CA LEU A 31 -4.34 -15.55 -2.58
C LEU A 31 -4.33 -16.00 -4.04
N GLU A 32 -5.37 -16.75 -4.42
CA GLU A 32 -5.71 -17.05 -5.80
C GLU A 32 -6.44 -15.86 -6.46
N GLU A 33 -6.39 -15.77 -7.79
CA GLU A 33 -7.12 -14.75 -8.54
C GLU A 33 -8.59 -15.14 -8.77
N PRO A 34 -9.52 -14.18 -8.89
CA PRO A 34 -9.31 -12.74 -8.93
C PRO A 34 -9.19 -12.11 -7.53
N LEU A 35 -8.12 -11.34 -7.33
CA LEU A 35 -7.95 -10.46 -6.18
C LEU A 35 -7.85 -9.02 -6.67
N GLU A 36 -8.71 -8.15 -6.15
CA GLU A 36 -8.53 -6.72 -6.31
C GLU A 36 -7.63 -6.20 -5.19
N LEU A 37 -6.54 -5.53 -5.57
CA LEU A 37 -5.55 -4.98 -4.67
C LEU A 37 -5.35 -3.50 -4.99
N LEU A 38 -5.69 -2.65 -4.02
CA LEU A 38 -5.48 -1.22 -4.11
C LEU A 38 -4.27 -0.83 -3.25
N VAL A 39 -3.32 -0.10 -3.83
CA VAL A 39 -2.18 0.47 -3.10
C VAL A 39 -2.30 1.98 -3.17
N SER A 40 -2.27 2.64 -2.02
CA SER A 40 -2.38 4.10 -1.93
C SER A 40 -1.42 4.70 -0.92
N GLU A 41 -1.03 5.94 -1.16
CA GLU A 41 -0.19 6.74 -0.28
C GLU A 41 -1.05 7.78 0.42
N ILE A 42 -1.06 7.77 1.75
CA ILE A 42 -1.90 8.65 2.59
C ILE A 42 -0.98 9.47 3.49
N ARG A 43 -1.20 10.79 3.57
CA ARG A 43 -0.47 11.64 4.53
C ARG A 43 -0.81 11.23 5.95
N CYS A 44 0.23 11.05 6.75
CA CYS A 44 0.10 10.88 8.19
C CYS A 44 -0.23 12.25 8.81
N VAL A 45 -1.40 12.36 9.47
CA VAL A 45 -1.87 13.62 10.08
C VAL A 45 -1.37 13.82 11.51
N ASP A 46 -0.62 12.86 12.05
CA ASP A 46 -0.13 12.88 13.42
C ASP A 46 0.97 13.93 13.61
N ALA A 47 0.96 14.61 14.77
CA ALA A 47 1.99 15.59 15.12
C ALA A 47 3.37 14.91 15.20
N GLY A 48 4.32 15.37 14.38
CA GLY A 48 5.67 14.81 14.28
C GLY A 48 5.85 13.73 13.20
N CYS A 49 4.81 13.42 12.42
CA CYS A 49 4.88 12.45 11.34
C CYS A 49 5.35 13.12 10.03
N PRO A 50 6.52 12.76 9.46
CA PRO A 50 7.11 13.60 8.43
C PRO A 50 6.41 13.57 7.07
N ASP A 51 5.84 12.46 6.62
CA ASP A 51 5.64 12.32 5.16
C ASP A 51 4.35 11.60 4.74
N VAL A 52 4.39 10.29 4.56
CA VAL A 52 3.34 9.52 3.87
C VAL A 52 3.40 8.07 4.32
N ASP A 53 2.24 7.46 4.52
CA ASP A 53 2.06 6.04 4.77
C ASP A 53 1.55 5.32 3.54
N THR A 54 2.00 4.09 3.32
CA THR A 54 1.44 3.20 2.31
C THR A 54 0.33 2.38 2.92
N TYR A 55 -0.82 2.39 2.27
CA TYR A 55 -1.95 1.53 2.57
C TYR A 55 -2.16 0.52 1.46
N ILE A 56 -2.45 -0.71 1.84
CA ILE A 56 -2.78 -1.81 0.93
C ILE A 56 -4.16 -2.31 1.32
N THR A 57 -5.11 -2.23 0.40
CA THR A 57 -6.45 -2.82 0.56
C THR A 57 -6.50 -4.09 -0.27
N VAL A 58 -6.81 -5.19 0.40
CA VAL A 58 -7.05 -6.51 -0.19
C VAL A 58 -8.55 -6.73 -0.21
N ILE A 59 -9.14 -6.88 -1.39
CA ILE A 59 -10.58 -7.10 -1.58
C ILE A 59 -10.79 -8.52 -2.13
N LYS A 60 -11.55 -9.33 -1.39
CA LYS A 60 -11.91 -10.70 -1.75
C LYS A 60 -13.32 -11.01 -1.25
N ASP A 61 -14.17 -11.58 -2.11
CA ASP A 61 -15.53 -12.03 -1.77
C ASP A 61 -16.35 -10.95 -1.00
N ASP A 62 -16.35 -9.72 -1.52
CA ASP A 62 -16.97 -8.51 -0.91
C ASP A 62 -16.44 -8.10 0.47
N GLN A 63 -15.38 -8.75 0.95
CA GLN A 63 -14.67 -8.36 2.16
C GLN A 63 -13.41 -7.58 1.81
N SER A 64 -13.23 -6.43 2.46
CA SER A 64 -12.01 -5.63 2.32
C SER A 64 -11.23 -5.63 3.63
N ARG A 65 -9.92 -5.89 3.52
CA ARG A 65 -8.95 -5.80 4.62
C ARG A 65 -7.93 -4.76 4.27
N LYS A 66 -7.72 -3.79 5.17
CA LYS A 66 -6.81 -2.67 4.96
C LYS A 66 -5.59 -2.85 5.83
N PHE A 67 -4.41 -2.67 5.25
CA PHE A 67 -3.13 -2.77 5.93
C PHE A 67 -2.37 -1.45 5.84
N ARG A 68 -1.67 -1.08 6.91
CA ARG A 68 -0.84 0.13 6.98
C ARG A 68 0.64 -0.23 7.09
N ILE A 69 1.47 0.45 6.31
CA ILE A 69 2.93 0.49 6.42
C ILE A 69 3.33 1.96 6.58
N ALA A 70 3.99 2.31 7.69
CA ALA A 70 4.36 3.68 8.02
C ALA A 70 5.60 4.16 7.23
N LYS A 71 5.53 4.07 5.90
CA LYS A 71 6.57 4.42 4.94
C LYS A 71 5.93 4.85 3.60
N PRO A 72 6.59 5.75 2.84
CA PRO A 72 6.26 5.97 1.44
C PRO A 72 6.47 4.72 0.60
N LEU A 73 5.73 4.59 -0.50
CA LEU A 73 5.69 3.42 -1.38
C LEU A 73 7.08 3.02 -1.86
N VAL A 74 7.90 4.01 -2.22
CA VAL A 74 9.27 3.82 -2.73
C VAL A 74 10.21 3.17 -1.71
N TYR A 75 9.89 3.24 -0.42
CA TYR A 75 10.66 2.64 0.67
C TYR A 75 10.08 1.30 1.17
N VAL A 76 8.93 0.86 0.64
CA VAL A 76 8.34 -0.44 0.98
C VAL A 76 9.22 -1.56 0.44
N ARG A 77 9.45 -2.59 1.27
CA ARG A 77 10.21 -3.79 0.93
C ARG A 77 9.42 -5.04 1.29
N LYS A 78 9.84 -6.20 0.78
CA LYS A 78 9.13 -7.48 1.01
C LYS A 78 8.89 -7.77 2.51
N TRP A 79 9.90 -7.57 3.36
CA TRP A 79 9.77 -7.78 4.81
C TRP A 79 8.77 -6.83 5.48
N ASP A 80 8.48 -5.67 4.90
CA ASP A 80 7.44 -4.77 5.40
C ASP A 80 6.05 -5.32 5.13
N ILE A 81 5.86 -6.05 4.02
CA ILE A 81 4.62 -6.79 3.74
C ILE A 81 4.43 -7.91 4.76
N ASP A 82 5.50 -8.58 5.15
CA ASP A 82 5.45 -9.64 6.16
C ASP A 82 5.02 -9.08 7.53
N GLY A 83 5.47 -7.88 7.89
CA GLY A 83 5.16 -7.21 9.16
C GLY A 83 4.01 -6.20 9.15
N MET A 84 3.30 -6.03 8.03
CA MET A 84 2.26 -5.00 7.92
C MET A 84 1.09 -5.28 8.86
N ARG A 85 0.51 -4.21 9.40
CA ARG A 85 -0.56 -4.31 10.39
C ARG A 85 -1.90 -4.03 9.74
N GLU A 86 -2.87 -4.90 10.02
CA GLU A 86 -4.26 -4.65 9.67
C GLU A 86 -4.78 -3.46 10.48
N VAL A 87 -5.50 -2.57 9.81
CA VAL A 87 -6.12 -1.40 10.39
C VAL A 87 -7.60 -1.44 10.08
N THR A 88 -8.42 -1.24 11.11
CA THR A 88 -9.86 -1.11 10.93
C THR A 88 -10.15 0.20 10.20
N ALA A 89 -11.04 0.17 9.20
CA ALA A 89 -11.62 1.40 8.68
C ALA A 89 -12.41 2.05 9.83
N SER A 90 -11.92 3.21 10.31
CA SER A 90 -12.66 4.07 11.23
C SER A 90 -13.87 4.70 10.54
#